data_AF-A0A176VWS6-F1
#
_entry.id   AF-A0A176VWS6-F1
#
_cell.length_a   1.000
_cell.length_b   1.000
_cell.length_c   1.000
_cell.angle_alpha   90.00
_cell.angle_beta   90.00
_cell.angle_gamma   90.00
#
_symmetry.space_group_name_H-M   'P 1'
#
loop_
_entity.id
_entity.type
_entity.pdbx_description
1 polymer ?
#
loop_
_entity_poly.entity_id
_entity_poly.type
_entity_poly.pdbx_seq_one_letter_code
_entity_poly.pdbx_strand_id
1 'polypeptide(L)'
;MATAAKDRLVTKIHDKWYDLTDFEKIHPGGPVALGLASGRDGTVMFESHHPFTHRKILDAILQKYELDEESSRHLKTLEEQHGIAEHRFNWKSEFGDALKFHVKEYFEAEAKRRNVSLVAATKAPPERWFEIAVLGVIFFATLVSFIRGDWISLFTCPLGVWVFGVNTFHDAAHFALHKNWRVNCTVPYLFPHFSSPFVWYHQHNIGHHSYPNVAHRDPDLVHHYWMKREHKSVKWLPAHEKQRNLSFLVFWWTVAVEFGLATMEDLWMVMYNVYNESVPMKINHLTPETAHEADQDWYKHQVITAQDFGVASRFCFLMSGGLNYQVVHHLFPTVNHCHLVKLQPIVARLCEKHGVEYKQVAGYAAAIKAHHAHTVNMSFKDNEN
;
A
#
# COMPACT_ATOMS: atom_id res chain seq x y z
N MET A 1 -38.68 -15.65 12.20
CA MET A 1 -37.21 -15.89 12.21
C MET A 1 -36.71 -15.66 10.80
N ALA A 2 -36.27 -14.44 10.50
CA ALA A 2 -35.57 -14.17 9.25
C ALA A 2 -34.23 -14.89 9.35
N THR A 3 -34.02 -15.90 8.52
CA THR A 3 -32.71 -16.48 8.28
C THR A 3 -31.78 -15.33 7.92
N ALA A 4 -30.80 -15.01 8.79
CA ALA A 4 -29.72 -14.11 8.43
C ALA A 4 -29.15 -14.62 7.11
N ALA A 5 -29.36 -13.88 6.01
CA ALA A 5 -28.76 -14.20 4.75
C ALA A 5 -27.26 -14.24 5.00
N LYS A 6 -26.65 -15.41 4.83
CA LYS A 6 -25.21 -15.58 4.93
C LYS A 6 -24.60 -14.55 3.98
N ASP A 7 -23.77 -13.64 4.49
CA ASP A 7 -23.18 -12.56 3.69
C ASP A 7 -22.49 -13.20 2.48
N ARG A 8 -23.07 -12.99 1.29
CA ARG A 8 -22.53 -13.56 0.04
C ARG A 8 -21.30 -12.75 -0.34
N LEU A 9 -20.18 -13.43 -0.57
CA LEU A 9 -18.94 -12.80 -1.06
C LEU A 9 -18.99 -12.77 -2.59
N VAL A 10 -19.60 -11.70 -3.12
CA VAL A 10 -19.75 -11.50 -4.57
C VAL A 10 -18.83 -10.37 -5.03
N THR A 11 -18.06 -10.59 -6.09
CA THR A 11 -17.10 -9.58 -6.59
C THR A 11 -17.09 -9.56 -8.12
N LYS A 12 -16.70 -8.43 -8.69
CA LYS A 12 -16.52 -8.25 -10.13
C LYS A 12 -15.03 -8.30 -10.47
N ILE A 13 -14.63 -9.12 -11.44
CA ILE A 13 -13.25 -9.22 -11.93
C ILE A 13 -13.29 -9.26 -13.47
N HIS A 14 -12.62 -8.33 -14.15
CA HIS A 14 -12.66 -8.19 -15.63
C HIS A 14 -14.08 -8.21 -16.20
N ASP A 15 -14.97 -7.39 -15.64
CA ASP A 15 -16.38 -7.26 -16.03
C ASP A 15 -17.28 -8.48 -15.84
N LYS A 16 -16.77 -9.54 -15.23
CA LYS A 16 -17.54 -10.72 -14.88
C LYS A 16 -17.78 -10.79 -13.37
N TRP A 17 -18.94 -11.30 -13.00
CA TRP A 17 -19.33 -11.47 -11.60
C TRP A 17 -19.03 -12.87 -11.10
N TYR A 18 -18.53 -12.97 -9.88
CA TYR A 18 -18.18 -14.23 -9.24
C TYR A 18 -18.76 -14.30 -7.83
N ASP A 19 -19.34 -15.44 -7.46
CA ASP A 19 -19.71 -15.76 -6.07
C ASP A 19 -18.65 -16.64 -5.44
N LEU A 20 -17.78 -16.03 -4.64
CA LEU A 20 -16.64 -16.68 -4.02
C LEU A 20 -16.93 -17.10 -2.56
N THR A 21 -18.20 -17.10 -2.14
CA THR A 21 -18.60 -17.44 -0.76
C THR A 21 -18.07 -18.79 -0.31
N ASP A 22 -18.09 -19.79 -1.19
CA ASP A 22 -17.55 -21.13 -0.87
C ASP A 22 -16.04 -21.23 -1.06
N PHE A 23 -15.47 -20.40 -1.94
CA PHE A 23 -14.02 -20.35 -2.18
C PHE A 23 -13.26 -19.73 -1.00
N GLU A 24 -13.89 -18.83 -0.25
CA GLU A 24 -13.30 -18.12 0.89
C GLU A 24 -12.56 -19.06 1.87
N LYS A 25 -13.16 -20.20 2.18
CA LYS A 25 -12.61 -21.17 3.15
C LYS A 25 -11.29 -21.81 2.71
N ILE A 26 -11.04 -21.84 1.41
CA ILE A 26 -9.88 -22.51 0.81
C ILE A 26 -8.92 -21.53 0.13
N HIS A 27 -9.26 -20.24 0.11
CA HIS A 27 -8.41 -19.21 -0.49
C HIS A 27 -7.06 -19.12 0.25
N PRO A 28 -5.91 -19.23 -0.45
CA PRO A 28 -4.59 -19.20 0.20
C PRO A 28 -4.29 -17.89 0.95
N GLY A 29 -4.83 -16.76 0.47
CA GLY A 29 -4.75 -15.45 1.14
C GLY A 29 -5.69 -15.31 2.35
N GLY A 30 -6.52 -16.31 2.62
CA GLY A 30 -7.48 -16.31 3.71
C GLY A 30 -8.74 -15.48 3.44
N PRO A 31 -9.69 -15.50 4.40
CA PRO A 31 -10.96 -14.78 4.30
C PRO A 31 -10.78 -13.26 4.34
N VAL A 32 -9.76 -12.77 5.07
CA VAL A 32 -9.50 -11.33 5.19
C VAL A 32 -9.16 -10.74 3.83
N ALA A 33 -8.18 -11.29 3.10
CA ALA A 33 -7.79 -10.79 1.79
C ALA A 33 -8.92 -10.90 0.76
N LEU A 34 -9.67 -12.00 0.77
CA LEU A 34 -10.76 -12.21 -0.19
C LEU A 34 -11.96 -11.30 0.11
N GLY A 35 -12.28 -11.10 1.39
CA GLY A 35 -13.38 -10.26 1.85
C GLY A 35 -13.23 -8.80 1.44
N LEU A 36 -12.01 -8.29 1.24
CA LEU A 36 -11.75 -6.94 0.74
C LEU A 36 -12.35 -6.69 -0.66
N ALA A 37 -12.50 -7.75 -1.47
CA ALA A 37 -13.10 -7.66 -2.81
C ALA A 37 -14.63 -7.75 -2.80
N SER A 38 -15.24 -8.09 -1.65
CA SER A 38 -16.69 -8.28 -1.53
C SER A 38 -17.46 -7.00 -1.88
N GLY A 39 -18.41 -7.14 -2.79
CA GLY A 39 -19.23 -6.05 -3.31
C GLY A 39 -18.50 -5.07 -4.23
N ARG A 40 -17.24 -5.31 -4.62
CA ARG A 40 -16.42 -4.36 -5.39
C ARG A 40 -16.02 -4.90 -6.76
N ASP A 41 -15.49 -4.01 -7.60
CA ASP A 41 -14.60 -4.42 -8.67
C ASP A 41 -13.22 -4.76 -8.08
N GLY A 42 -12.98 -6.06 -7.92
CA GLY A 42 -11.75 -6.63 -7.38
C GLY A 42 -10.64 -6.81 -8.41
N THR A 43 -10.78 -6.32 -9.65
CA THR A 43 -9.83 -6.59 -10.74
C THR A 43 -8.41 -6.18 -10.39
N VAL A 44 -8.21 -4.97 -9.86
CA VAL A 44 -6.87 -4.47 -9.53
C VAL A 44 -6.23 -5.28 -8.41
N MET A 45 -6.98 -5.59 -7.35
CA MET A 45 -6.49 -6.45 -6.26
C MET A 45 -6.14 -7.85 -6.78
N PHE A 46 -6.99 -8.42 -7.62
CA PHE A 46 -6.77 -9.73 -8.21
C PHE A 46 -5.47 -9.79 -9.02
N GLU A 47 -5.25 -8.85 -9.94
CA GLU A 47 -4.05 -8.83 -10.80
C GLU A 47 -2.77 -8.50 -10.02
N SER A 48 -2.83 -7.54 -9.08
CA SER A 48 -1.67 -7.13 -8.27
C SER A 48 -1.24 -8.18 -7.22
N HIS A 49 -2.17 -9.01 -6.74
CA HIS A 49 -1.89 -10.00 -5.69
C HIS A 49 -1.57 -11.41 -6.23
N HIS A 50 -1.81 -11.67 -7.52
CA HIS A 50 -1.50 -12.96 -8.16
C HIS A 50 -0.47 -12.87 -9.31
N PRO A 51 0.58 -12.04 -9.23
CA PRO A 51 1.45 -11.72 -10.38
C PRO A 51 2.26 -12.92 -10.89
N PHE A 52 2.45 -13.94 -10.05
CA PHE A 52 3.29 -15.11 -10.37
C PHE A 52 2.50 -16.41 -10.54
N THR A 53 1.17 -16.37 -10.36
CA THR A 53 0.30 -17.52 -10.60
C THR A 53 -0.03 -17.59 -12.08
N HIS A 54 0.12 -18.77 -12.68
CA HIS A 54 -0.13 -18.93 -14.10
C HIS A 54 -1.61 -18.64 -14.44
N ARG A 55 -1.86 -17.79 -15.45
CA ARG A 55 -3.21 -17.31 -15.81
C ARG A 55 -4.24 -18.42 -15.99
N LYS A 56 -3.88 -19.49 -16.71
CA LYS A 56 -4.72 -20.70 -16.87
C LYS A 56 -5.23 -21.31 -15.56
N ILE A 57 -4.43 -21.27 -14.48
CA ILE A 57 -4.83 -21.80 -13.17
C ILE A 57 -5.86 -20.86 -12.54
N LEU A 58 -5.61 -19.55 -12.60
CA LEU A 58 -6.52 -18.54 -12.08
C LEU A 58 -7.87 -18.58 -12.80
N ASP A 59 -7.86 -18.62 -14.13
CA ASP A 59 -9.09 -18.67 -14.95
C ASP A 59 -9.89 -19.96 -14.65
N ALA A 60 -9.21 -21.11 -14.52
CA ALA A 60 -9.87 -22.38 -14.18
C ALA A 60 -10.48 -22.41 -12.78
N ILE A 61 -9.95 -21.62 -11.84
CA ILE A 61 -10.55 -21.43 -10.51
C ILE A 61 -11.76 -20.50 -10.65
N LEU A 62 -11.59 -19.32 -11.26
CA LEU A 62 -12.65 -18.31 -11.40
C LEU A 62 -13.88 -18.86 -12.14
N GLN A 63 -13.68 -19.63 -13.21
CA GLN A 63 -14.77 -20.20 -14.01
C GLN A 63 -15.74 -21.05 -13.17
N LYS A 64 -15.29 -21.68 -12.08
CA LYS A 64 -16.15 -22.49 -11.19
C LYS A 64 -17.13 -21.67 -10.38
N TYR A 65 -16.88 -20.37 -10.24
CA TYR A 65 -17.62 -19.44 -9.40
C TYR A 65 -18.25 -18.30 -10.20
N GLU A 66 -18.13 -18.33 -11.53
CA GLU A 66 -18.70 -17.31 -12.42
C GLU A 66 -20.22 -17.37 -12.35
N LEU A 67 -20.84 -16.21 -12.15
CA LEU A 67 -22.29 -16.06 -12.20
C LEU A 67 -22.74 -15.85 -13.64
N ASP A 68 -23.87 -16.47 -13.99
CA ASP A 68 -24.52 -16.20 -15.27
C ASP A 68 -25.09 -14.76 -15.34
N GLU A 69 -25.42 -14.31 -16.55
CA GLU A 69 -25.94 -12.96 -16.79
C GLU A 69 -27.25 -12.68 -16.03
N GLU A 70 -28.14 -13.67 -15.90
CA GLU A 70 -29.42 -13.49 -15.21
C GLU A 70 -29.21 -13.28 -13.71
N SER A 71 -28.34 -14.09 -13.11
CA SER A 71 -27.94 -14.02 -11.71
C SER A 71 -27.18 -12.74 -11.37
N SER A 72 -26.52 -12.12 -12.33
CA SER A 72 -25.66 -10.94 -12.11
C SER A 72 -26.26 -9.60 -12.56
N ARG A 73 -27.34 -9.58 -13.36
CA ARG A 73 -27.94 -8.36 -13.95
C ARG A 73 -28.29 -7.23 -12.97
N HIS A 74 -28.57 -7.58 -11.71
CA HIS A 74 -29.02 -6.65 -10.67
C HIS A 74 -27.88 -6.23 -9.74
N LEU A 75 -26.72 -6.86 -9.87
CA LEU A 75 -25.56 -6.58 -9.04
C LEU A 75 -24.93 -5.25 -9.47
N LYS A 76 -24.54 -4.49 -8.46
CA LYS A 76 -23.76 -3.26 -8.61
C LYS A 76 -22.65 -3.29 -7.60
N THR A 77 -21.48 -2.86 -8.02
CA THR A 77 -20.35 -2.62 -7.13
C THR A 77 -20.68 -1.51 -6.12
N LEU A 78 -20.02 -1.49 -4.97
CA LEU A 78 -20.13 -0.43 -3.98
C LEU A 78 -19.82 0.93 -4.60
N GLU A 79 -18.84 0.98 -5.49
CA GLU A 79 -18.47 2.16 -6.27
C GLU A 79 -19.65 2.68 -7.10
N GLU A 80 -20.31 1.82 -7.88
CA GLU A 80 -21.49 2.17 -8.69
C GLU A 80 -22.67 2.59 -7.82
N GLN A 81 -22.88 1.93 -6.67
CA GLN A 81 -23.96 2.26 -5.73
C GLN A 81 -23.79 3.65 -5.12
N HIS A 82 -22.55 4.07 -4.86
CA HIS A 82 -22.21 5.38 -4.29
C HIS A 82 -21.89 6.44 -5.35
N GLY A 83 -22.06 6.14 -6.65
CA GLY A 83 -21.80 7.08 -7.74
C GLY A 83 -20.33 7.51 -7.86
N ILE A 84 -19.40 6.66 -7.40
CA ILE A 84 -17.96 6.89 -7.52
C ILE A 84 -17.57 6.68 -8.99
N ALA A 85 -16.84 7.64 -9.56
CA ALA A 85 -16.37 7.53 -10.94
C ALA A 85 -15.50 6.29 -11.14
N GLU A 86 -15.72 5.61 -12.25
CA GLU A 86 -14.98 4.40 -12.59
C GLU A 86 -13.59 4.74 -13.16
N HIS A 87 -12.59 3.97 -12.77
CA HIS A 87 -11.24 4.07 -13.32
C HIS A 87 -10.76 2.68 -13.74
N ARG A 88 -10.51 2.51 -15.05
CA ARG A 88 -10.12 1.23 -15.64
C ARG A 88 -8.72 1.31 -16.20
N PHE A 89 -7.90 0.33 -15.84
CA PHE A 89 -6.60 0.13 -16.43
C PHE A 89 -6.67 -0.89 -17.57
N ASN A 90 -5.79 -0.72 -18.55
CA ASN A 90 -5.46 -1.72 -19.54
C ASN A 90 -4.49 -2.75 -18.92
N TRP A 91 -4.91 -4.01 -18.92
CA TRP A 91 -4.13 -5.13 -18.41
C TRP A 91 -3.25 -5.82 -19.46
N LYS A 92 -3.45 -5.50 -20.75
CA LYS A 92 -2.55 -5.97 -21.82
C LYS A 92 -1.32 -5.09 -21.86
N SER A 93 -0.22 -5.58 -21.30
CA SER A 93 1.02 -4.83 -21.13
C SER A 93 2.24 -5.70 -21.41
N GLU A 94 2.98 -5.40 -22.48
CA GLU A 94 4.28 -6.04 -22.75
C GLU A 94 5.28 -5.76 -21.63
N PHE A 95 5.25 -4.55 -21.08
CA PHE A 95 6.07 -4.14 -19.94
C PHE A 95 5.72 -4.94 -18.69
N GLY A 96 4.42 -5.07 -18.37
CA GLY A 96 3.92 -5.87 -17.26
C GLY A 96 4.27 -7.35 -17.37
N ASP A 97 4.17 -7.91 -18.58
CA ASP A 97 4.55 -9.31 -18.83
C ASP A 97 6.06 -9.53 -18.65
N ALA A 98 6.89 -8.61 -19.13
CA ALA A 98 8.34 -8.65 -18.90
C ALA A 98 8.71 -8.53 -17.41
N LEU A 99 8.03 -7.63 -16.68
CA LEU A 99 8.19 -7.47 -15.23
C LEU A 99 7.86 -8.78 -14.50
N LYS A 100 6.67 -9.33 -14.72
CA LYS A 100 6.24 -10.60 -14.09
C LYS A 100 7.20 -11.73 -14.41
N PHE A 101 7.66 -11.84 -15.65
CA PHE A 101 8.59 -12.88 -16.08
C PHE A 101 9.92 -12.81 -15.31
N HIS A 102 10.63 -11.68 -15.37
CA HIS A 102 11.96 -11.58 -14.78
C HIS A 102 11.95 -11.56 -13.24
N VAL A 103 10.90 -11.01 -12.62
CA VAL A 103 10.74 -11.07 -11.16
C VAL A 103 10.40 -12.49 -10.71
N LYS A 104 9.61 -13.24 -11.50
CA LYS A 104 9.35 -14.67 -11.25
C LYS A 104 10.62 -15.50 -11.37
N GLU A 105 11.48 -15.26 -12.37
CA GLU A 105 12.78 -15.95 -12.50
C GLU A 105 13.65 -15.76 -11.24
N TYR A 106 13.70 -14.54 -10.69
CA TYR A 106 14.40 -14.28 -9.43
C TYR A 106 13.83 -15.14 -8.28
N PHE A 107 12.51 -15.19 -8.14
CA PHE A 107 11.88 -15.97 -7.07
C PHE A 107 11.95 -17.48 -7.29
N GLU A 108 11.99 -17.97 -8.53
CA GLU A 108 12.23 -19.38 -8.83
C GLU A 108 13.66 -19.79 -8.44
N ALA A 109 14.65 -18.95 -8.72
CA ALA A 109 16.02 -19.15 -8.26
C ALA A 109 16.11 -19.13 -6.72
N GLU A 110 15.43 -18.18 -6.08
CA GLU A 110 15.39 -18.06 -4.62
C GLU A 110 14.66 -19.24 -3.95
N ALA A 111 13.55 -19.71 -4.55
CA ALA A 111 12.81 -20.88 -4.13
C ALA A 111 13.68 -22.13 -4.18
N LYS A 112 14.44 -22.31 -5.27
CA LYS A 112 15.40 -23.41 -5.42
C LYS A 112 16.54 -23.32 -4.40
N ARG A 113 17.12 -22.13 -4.21
CA ARG A 113 18.21 -21.88 -3.26
C ARG A 113 17.81 -22.24 -1.83
N ARG A 114 16.59 -21.88 -1.43
CA ARG A 114 16.05 -22.12 -0.08
C ARG A 114 15.29 -23.44 0.07
N ASN A 115 15.10 -24.20 -1.02
CA ASN A 115 14.27 -25.40 -1.07
C ASN A 115 12.85 -25.17 -0.51
N VAL A 116 12.17 -24.13 -1.00
CA VAL A 116 10.81 -23.76 -0.60
C VAL A 116 9.89 -23.56 -1.81
N SER A 117 8.58 -23.41 -1.59
CA SER A 117 7.66 -23.06 -2.67
C SER A 117 7.89 -21.63 -3.19
N LEU A 118 7.48 -21.36 -4.42
CA LEU A 118 7.56 -20.02 -5.03
C LEU A 118 6.92 -18.95 -4.14
N VAL A 119 5.72 -19.21 -3.61
CA VAL A 119 5.04 -18.29 -2.68
C VAL A 119 5.89 -18.04 -1.45
N ALA A 120 6.48 -19.06 -0.83
CA ALA A 120 7.33 -18.88 0.35
C ALA A 120 8.63 -18.12 0.05
N ALA A 121 9.14 -18.19 -1.17
CA ALA A 121 10.31 -17.43 -1.61
C ALA A 121 10.04 -15.91 -1.64
N THR A 122 8.81 -15.49 -1.96
CA THR A 122 8.39 -14.07 -1.96
C THR A 122 8.25 -13.44 -0.56
N LYS A 123 8.22 -14.26 0.50
CA LYS A 123 7.97 -13.82 1.88
C LYS A 123 9.28 -13.64 2.65
N ALA A 124 9.18 -13.20 3.91
CA ALA A 124 10.34 -12.99 4.78
C ALA A 124 11.16 -14.29 4.93
N PRO A 125 12.45 -14.29 4.56
CA PRO A 125 13.35 -15.42 4.80
C PRO A 125 13.78 -15.49 6.29
N PRO A 126 14.42 -16.58 6.75
CA PRO A 126 14.84 -16.72 8.15
C PRO A 126 15.69 -15.56 8.67
N GLU A 127 16.58 -15.01 7.84
CA GLU A 127 17.44 -13.87 8.18
C GLU A 127 16.61 -12.62 8.47
N ARG A 128 15.50 -12.43 7.74
CA ARG A 128 14.58 -11.32 7.96
C ARG A 128 13.77 -11.49 9.25
N TRP A 129 13.34 -12.72 9.56
CA TRP A 129 12.70 -13.01 10.84
C TRP A 129 13.64 -12.76 12.03
N PHE A 130 14.92 -13.08 11.87
CA PHE A 130 15.94 -12.77 12.86
C PHE A 130 16.09 -11.24 13.06
N GLU A 131 16.16 -10.47 11.98
CA GLU A 131 16.19 -9.00 12.05
C GLU A 131 14.96 -8.44 12.77
N ILE A 132 13.76 -8.90 12.42
CA ILE A 132 12.51 -8.52 13.10
C ILE A 132 12.54 -8.86 14.59
N ALA A 133 13.05 -10.04 14.97
CA ALA A 133 13.18 -10.42 16.36
C ALA A 133 14.14 -9.51 17.13
N VAL A 134 15.28 -9.13 16.52
CA VAL A 134 16.23 -8.18 17.10
C VAL A 134 15.59 -6.80 17.29
N LEU A 135 14.88 -6.29 16.28
CA LEU A 135 14.15 -5.03 16.37
C LEU A 135 13.08 -5.07 17.47
N GLY A 136 12.37 -6.19 17.58
CA GLY A 136 11.38 -6.41 18.64
C GLY A 136 12.02 -6.38 20.04
N VAL A 137 13.14 -7.08 20.25
CA VAL A 137 13.87 -7.05 21.52
C VAL A 137 14.33 -5.65 21.88
N ILE A 138 14.87 -4.89 20.90
CA ILE A 138 15.27 -3.49 21.09
C ILE A 138 14.06 -2.65 21.52
N PHE A 139 12.95 -2.74 20.77
CA PHE A 139 11.73 -2.00 21.09
C PHE A 139 11.22 -2.34 22.51
N PHE A 140 11.05 -3.62 22.86
CA PHE A 140 10.58 -3.99 24.19
C PHE A 140 11.53 -3.56 25.31
N ALA A 141 12.84 -3.55 25.08
CA ALA A 141 13.79 -2.98 26.03
C ALA A 141 13.58 -1.47 26.23
N THR A 142 13.35 -0.71 25.15
CA THR A 142 13.03 0.72 25.24
C THR A 142 11.70 0.98 25.93
N LEU A 143 10.70 0.13 25.73
CA LEU A 143 9.40 0.23 26.39
C LEU A 143 9.49 -0.01 27.90
N VAL A 144 10.28 -1.01 28.33
CA VAL A 144 10.54 -1.25 29.76
C VAL A 144 11.22 -0.04 30.41
N SER A 145 12.18 0.58 29.72
CA SER A 145 12.85 1.80 30.16
C SER A 145 11.89 2.99 30.25
N PHE A 146 10.96 3.11 29.28
CA PHE A 146 9.89 4.09 29.28
C PHE A 146 8.94 3.97 30.47
N ILE A 147 8.48 2.74 30.76
CA ILE A 147 7.60 2.47 31.90
C ILE A 147 8.29 2.79 33.24
N ARG A 148 9.62 2.68 33.31
CA ARG A 148 10.40 3.04 34.51
C ARG A 148 10.64 4.53 34.67
N GLY A 149 10.31 5.35 33.67
CA GLY A 149 10.50 6.80 33.71
C GLY A 149 11.91 7.26 33.35
N ASP A 150 12.69 6.44 32.62
CA ASP A 150 14.02 6.85 32.17
C ASP A 150 13.91 7.93 31.10
N TRP A 151 14.52 9.10 31.29
CA TRP A 151 14.32 10.23 30.37
C TRP A 151 14.79 9.97 28.92
N ILE A 152 15.82 9.13 28.71
CA ILE A 152 16.31 8.77 27.37
C ILE A 152 15.24 8.04 26.56
N SER A 153 14.38 7.28 27.24
CA SER A 153 13.30 6.51 26.61
C SER A 153 12.24 7.36 25.93
N LEU A 154 12.14 8.66 26.29
CA LEU A 154 11.26 9.62 25.61
C LEU A 154 11.62 9.75 24.12
N PHE A 155 12.87 9.48 23.76
CA PHE A 155 13.35 9.53 22.37
C PHE A 155 13.50 8.13 21.77
N THR A 156 14.02 7.18 22.54
CA THR A 156 14.32 5.84 22.01
C THR A 156 13.08 4.95 21.87
N CYS A 157 12.06 5.12 22.72
CA CYS A 157 10.84 4.32 22.63
C CYS A 157 10.01 4.67 21.37
N PRO A 158 9.70 5.94 21.05
CA PRO A 158 8.99 6.27 19.81
C PRO A 158 9.76 5.85 18.56
N LEU A 159 11.09 6.04 18.55
CA LEU A 159 11.94 5.57 17.45
C LEU A 159 11.92 4.03 17.33
N GLY A 160 11.94 3.32 18.47
CA GLY A 160 11.85 1.87 18.53
C GLY A 160 10.50 1.35 18.01
N VAL A 161 9.39 1.99 18.40
CA VAL A 161 8.05 1.72 17.88
C VAL A 161 8.02 1.89 16.37
N TRP A 162 8.45 3.05 15.87
CA TRP A 162 8.47 3.36 14.45
C TRP A 162 9.28 2.32 13.65
N VAL A 163 10.53 2.09 14.04
CA VAL A 163 11.43 1.18 13.30
C VAL A 163 10.92 -0.25 13.37
N PHE A 164 10.50 -0.73 14.54
CA PHE A 164 9.97 -2.09 14.67
C PHE A 164 8.68 -2.25 13.86
N GLY A 165 7.77 -1.29 14.01
CA GLY A 165 6.48 -1.29 13.35
C GLY A 165 6.61 -1.26 11.82
N VAL A 166 7.36 -0.31 11.25
CA VAL A 166 7.42 -0.13 9.78
C VAL A 166 8.04 -1.36 9.12
N ASN A 167 8.86 -2.10 9.86
CA ASN A 167 9.51 -3.33 9.44
C ASN A 167 8.67 -4.61 9.67
N THR A 168 7.49 -4.51 10.28
CA THR A 168 6.62 -5.64 10.63
C THR A 168 5.17 -5.45 10.21
N PHE A 169 4.50 -4.42 10.73
CA PHE A 169 3.11 -4.08 10.47
C PHE A 169 2.86 -3.89 8.97
N HIS A 170 3.68 -3.06 8.32
CA HIS A 170 3.56 -2.73 6.89
C HIS A 170 3.52 -3.99 6.02
N ASP A 171 4.54 -4.85 6.14
CA ASP A 171 4.61 -6.10 5.36
C ASP A 171 3.47 -7.04 5.68
N ALA A 172 3.11 -7.18 6.95
CA ALA A 172 2.04 -8.08 7.34
C ALA A 172 0.68 -7.60 6.80
N ALA A 173 0.42 -6.29 6.84
CA ALA A 173 -0.79 -5.67 6.29
C ALA A 173 -0.85 -5.71 4.75
N HIS A 174 0.27 -5.96 4.08
CA HIS A 174 0.37 -6.27 2.66
C HIS A 174 0.39 -7.77 2.33
N PHE A 175 0.14 -8.63 3.32
CA PHE A 175 0.23 -10.10 3.20
C PHE A 175 1.62 -10.60 2.75
N ALA A 176 2.66 -9.81 2.98
CA ALA A 176 4.02 -10.02 2.51
C ALA A 176 4.93 -10.71 3.53
N LEU A 177 4.52 -10.79 4.80
CA LEU A 177 5.40 -11.29 5.87
C LEU A 177 5.56 -12.82 5.84
N HIS A 178 4.48 -13.59 5.68
CA HIS A 178 4.52 -15.05 5.72
C HIS A 178 3.57 -15.71 4.69
N LYS A 179 3.80 -16.99 4.38
CA LYS A 179 2.94 -17.77 3.45
C LYS A 179 1.58 -18.16 4.05
N ASN A 180 1.51 -18.21 5.39
CA ASN A 180 0.28 -18.48 6.12
C ASN A 180 -0.41 -17.15 6.39
N TRP A 181 -1.57 -16.94 5.79
CA TRP A 181 -2.35 -15.72 5.92
C TRP A 181 -2.64 -15.34 7.37
N ARG A 182 -2.77 -16.31 8.28
CA ARG A 182 -3.04 -16.04 9.70
C ARG A 182 -1.94 -15.19 10.34
N VAL A 183 -0.68 -15.42 9.99
CA VAL A 183 0.44 -14.61 10.50
C VAL A 183 0.31 -13.17 10.01
N ASN A 184 0.03 -12.99 8.71
CA ASN A 184 -0.15 -11.67 8.12
C ASN A 184 -1.34 -10.91 8.72
N CYS A 185 -2.42 -11.61 9.08
CA CYS A 185 -3.57 -10.96 9.71
C CYS A 185 -3.37 -10.72 11.20
N THR A 186 -2.66 -11.59 11.93
CA THR A 186 -2.49 -11.44 13.38
C THR A 186 -1.43 -10.41 13.76
N VAL A 187 -0.31 -10.34 13.05
CA VAL A 187 0.80 -9.42 13.38
C VAL A 187 0.36 -7.95 13.43
N PRO A 188 -0.41 -7.42 12.44
CA PRO A 188 -0.88 -6.04 12.47
C PRO A 188 -1.77 -5.71 13.67
N TYR A 189 -2.56 -6.68 14.18
CA TYR A 189 -3.40 -6.47 15.37
C TYR A 189 -2.63 -6.60 16.70
N LEU A 190 -1.54 -7.38 16.73
CA LEU A 190 -0.67 -7.43 17.91
C LEU A 190 0.13 -6.13 18.09
N PHE A 191 0.42 -5.47 16.97
CA PHE A 191 1.31 -4.33 16.90
C PHE A 191 0.74 -3.21 16.00
N PRO A 192 -0.44 -2.65 16.33
CA PRO A 192 -1.13 -1.66 15.48
C PRO A 192 -0.52 -0.26 15.63
N HIS A 193 0.79 -0.15 15.38
CA HIS A 193 1.55 1.07 15.66
C HIS A 193 1.34 2.18 14.63
N PHE A 194 0.86 1.88 13.41
CA PHE A 194 0.61 2.88 12.36
C PHE A 194 -0.86 3.25 12.24
N SER A 195 -1.71 2.24 12.18
CA SER A 195 -3.13 2.38 11.88
C SER A 195 -3.83 1.09 12.28
N SER A 196 -5.15 1.11 12.41
CA SER A 196 -5.90 -0.13 12.52
C SER A 196 -5.77 -0.92 11.21
N PRO A 197 -5.59 -2.26 11.25
CA PRO A 197 -5.43 -3.06 10.04
C PRO A 197 -6.62 -2.93 9.07
N PHE A 198 -7.83 -2.72 9.61
CA PHE A 198 -9.03 -2.49 8.81
C PHE A 198 -8.91 -1.23 7.93
N VAL A 199 -8.50 -0.12 8.53
CA VAL A 199 -8.27 1.17 7.86
C VAL A 199 -7.18 1.01 6.81
N TRP A 200 -6.06 0.39 7.17
CA TRP A 200 -4.97 0.10 6.23
C TRP A 200 -5.45 -0.67 4.99
N TYR A 201 -6.21 -1.75 5.17
CA TYR A 201 -6.69 -2.54 4.04
C TYR A 201 -7.59 -1.73 3.09
N HIS A 202 -8.51 -0.93 3.61
CA HIS A 202 -9.45 -0.19 2.79
C HIS A 202 -8.83 1.02 2.10
N GLN A 203 -7.95 1.70 2.81
CA GLN A 203 -7.44 2.97 2.36
C GLN A 203 -6.16 2.79 1.55
N HIS A 204 -5.23 2.04 2.11
CA HIS A 204 -3.93 1.86 1.51
C HIS A 204 -3.94 0.72 0.48
N ASN A 205 -4.55 -0.44 0.75
CA ASN A 205 -4.54 -1.55 -0.21
C ASN A 205 -5.60 -1.39 -1.32
N ILE A 206 -6.87 -1.18 -0.96
CA ILE A 206 -7.96 -1.00 -1.95
C ILE A 206 -7.88 0.36 -2.65
N GLY A 207 -7.54 1.43 -1.92
CA GLY A 207 -7.41 2.78 -2.46
C GLY A 207 -6.05 3.00 -3.11
N HIS A 208 -5.08 3.41 -2.30
CA HIS A 208 -3.79 3.95 -2.76
C HIS A 208 -2.98 2.98 -3.64
N HIS A 209 -2.80 1.72 -3.23
CA HIS A 209 -2.05 0.74 -4.02
C HIS A 209 -2.74 0.38 -5.34
N SER A 210 -4.06 0.35 -5.33
CA SER A 210 -4.81 0.03 -6.54
C SER A 210 -4.82 1.20 -7.52
N TYR A 211 -4.85 2.43 -7.02
CA TYR A 211 -5.07 3.64 -7.81
C TYR A 211 -4.18 4.82 -7.37
N PRO A 212 -2.85 4.68 -7.29
CA PRO A 212 -1.99 5.73 -6.74
C PRO A 212 -2.11 7.02 -7.54
N ASN A 213 -2.28 8.14 -6.84
CA ASN A 213 -2.46 9.47 -7.42
C ASN A 213 -3.68 9.65 -8.34
N VAL A 214 -4.64 8.71 -8.36
CA VAL A 214 -5.90 8.88 -9.10
C VAL A 214 -6.88 9.71 -8.27
N ALA A 215 -7.11 10.96 -8.68
CA ALA A 215 -7.90 11.99 -7.99
C ALA A 215 -9.17 11.56 -7.21
N HIS A 216 -9.95 10.62 -7.74
CA HIS A 216 -11.25 10.21 -7.19
C HIS A 216 -11.25 8.77 -6.65
N ARG A 217 -10.09 8.11 -6.65
CA ARG A 217 -9.90 6.73 -6.18
C ARG A 217 -8.83 6.62 -5.09
N ASP A 218 -7.78 7.44 -5.17
CA ASP A 218 -6.73 7.47 -4.18
C ASP A 218 -7.15 8.31 -2.97
N PRO A 219 -7.42 7.67 -1.82
CA PRO A 219 -7.69 8.43 -0.61
C PRO A 219 -6.49 9.29 -0.18
N ASP A 220 -5.25 8.93 -0.56
CA ASP A 220 -4.01 9.66 -0.25
C ASP A 220 -4.04 11.12 -0.71
N LEU A 221 -4.92 11.49 -1.63
CA LEU A 221 -4.98 12.87 -2.11
C LEU A 221 -5.86 13.78 -1.27
N VAL A 222 -6.73 13.23 -0.42
CA VAL A 222 -7.82 13.97 0.23
C VAL A 222 -7.81 13.92 1.76
N HIS A 223 -6.83 13.28 2.39
CA HIS A 223 -6.79 13.07 3.86
C HIS A 223 -7.01 14.36 4.68
N HIS A 224 -6.41 15.48 4.25
CA HIS A 224 -6.45 16.76 4.95
C HIS A 224 -6.94 17.88 4.06
N TYR A 225 -7.85 17.61 3.14
CA TYR A 225 -8.25 18.59 2.13
C TYR A 225 -8.66 19.96 2.71
N TRP A 226 -9.04 20.04 3.99
CA TRP A 226 -9.37 21.27 4.71
C TRP A 226 -8.15 22.06 5.26
N MET A 227 -6.98 21.44 5.42
CA MET A 227 -5.73 22.05 5.91
C MET A 227 -4.54 21.95 4.95
N LYS A 228 -4.38 20.81 4.27
CA LYS A 228 -3.30 20.54 3.32
C LYS A 228 -3.89 20.13 1.98
N ARG A 229 -3.49 20.82 0.92
CA ARG A 229 -3.77 20.48 -0.46
C ARG A 229 -2.60 19.73 -1.04
N GLU A 230 -2.82 18.47 -1.39
CA GLU A 230 -1.79 17.58 -1.89
C GLU A 230 -1.95 17.24 -3.38
N HIS A 231 -3.10 17.57 -3.96
CA HIS A 231 -3.41 17.29 -5.34
C HIS A 231 -4.31 18.36 -5.95
N LYS A 232 -4.22 18.56 -7.28
CA LYS A 232 -4.98 19.59 -8.01
C LYS A 232 -6.49 19.35 -7.97
N SER A 233 -6.92 18.09 -7.84
CA SER A 233 -8.34 17.74 -7.70
C SER A 233 -8.98 18.26 -6.41
N VAL A 234 -8.18 18.55 -5.39
CA VAL A 234 -8.66 19.14 -4.16
C VAL A 234 -8.88 20.64 -4.39
N LYS A 235 -10.10 21.11 -4.10
CA LYS A 235 -10.43 22.53 -4.15
C LYS A 235 -9.55 23.30 -3.17
N TRP A 236 -8.94 24.39 -3.65
CA TRP A 236 -8.15 25.27 -2.80
C TRP A 236 -8.99 25.99 -1.73
N LEU A 237 -8.44 26.11 -0.52
CA LEU A 237 -8.98 26.81 0.62
C LEU A 237 -7.91 27.75 1.21
N PRO A 238 -8.29 28.89 1.83
CA PRO A 238 -7.32 29.82 2.43
C PRO A 238 -6.34 29.20 3.44
N ALA A 239 -6.72 28.11 4.10
CA ALA A 239 -5.83 27.38 5.01
C ALA A 239 -4.59 26.79 4.30
N HIS A 240 -4.71 26.43 3.02
CA HIS A 240 -3.64 25.82 2.22
C HIS A 240 -2.46 26.76 2.00
N GLU A 241 -2.68 28.08 2.05
CA GLU A 241 -1.60 29.05 1.91
C GLU A 241 -0.49 28.84 2.96
N LYS A 242 -0.83 28.31 4.14
CA LYS A 242 0.13 28.07 5.24
C LYS A 242 1.07 26.89 4.98
N GLN A 243 0.69 25.95 4.11
CA GLN A 243 1.44 24.71 3.90
C GLN A 243 2.79 24.91 3.21
N ARG A 244 3.03 26.08 2.59
CA ARG A 244 4.35 26.45 2.06
C ARG A 244 5.41 26.60 3.16
N ASN A 245 4.99 26.89 4.39
CA ASN A 245 5.88 27.00 5.53
C ASN A 245 6.24 25.61 6.06
N LEU A 246 7.51 25.23 5.94
CA LEU A 246 7.98 23.91 6.40
C LEU A 246 7.73 23.71 7.91
N SER A 247 7.83 24.76 8.72
CA SER A 247 7.52 24.71 10.15
C SER A 247 6.06 24.36 10.46
N PHE A 248 5.11 24.79 9.61
CA PHE A 248 3.72 24.40 9.71
C PHE A 248 3.53 22.91 9.43
N LEU A 249 4.23 22.38 8.42
CA LEU A 249 4.22 20.94 8.11
C LEU A 249 4.86 20.11 9.22
N VAL A 250 5.99 20.56 9.78
CA VAL A 250 6.68 19.88 10.88
C VAL A 250 5.88 19.93 12.19
N PHE A 251 5.26 21.07 12.49
CA PHE A 251 4.37 21.20 13.65
C PHE A 251 3.16 20.28 13.52
N TRP A 252 2.50 20.29 12.34
CA TRP A 252 1.41 19.36 12.06
C TRP A 252 1.86 17.92 12.25
N TRP A 253 2.99 17.55 11.65
CA TRP A 253 3.57 16.21 11.78
C TRP A 253 3.80 15.84 13.26
N THR A 254 4.32 16.75 14.07
CA THR A 254 4.58 16.47 15.50
C THR A 254 3.29 16.32 16.31
N VAL A 255 2.23 17.03 15.95
CA VAL A 255 0.87 16.86 16.53
C VAL A 255 0.17 15.60 15.99
N ALA A 256 0.52 15.23 14.75
CA ALA A 256 -0.02 14.09 14.02
C ALA A 256 0.56 12.74 14.47
N VAL A 257 1.78 12.73 15.02
CA VAL A 257 2.53 11.50 15.31
C VAL A 257 1.89 10.68 16.45
N GLU A 258 1.29 9.57 15.99
CA GLU A 258 1.05 8.24 16.57
C GLU A 258 -0.07 7.97 17.58
N PHE A 259 -0.34 8.78 18.61
CA PHE A 259 -1.45 8.42 19.55
C PHE A 259 -2.72 9.25 19.34
N GLY A 260 -2.56 10.55 19.05
CA GLY A 260 -3.67 11.48 18.90
C GLY A 260 -4.50 11.23 17.64
N LEU A 261 -3.84 11.14 16.48
CA LEU A 261 -4.53 10.94 15.21
C LEU A 261 -5.04 9.51 15.01
N ALA A 262 -4.25 8.48 15.32
CA ALA A 262 -4.69 7.07 15.21
C ALA A 262 -5.91 6.75 16.11
N THR A 263 -6.06 7.43 17.24
CA THR A 263 -7.26 7.28 18.10
C THR A 263 -8.43 8.11 17.59
N MET A 264 -8.20 9.36 17.16
CA MET A 264 -9.24 10.21 16.58
C MET A 264 -9.76 9.66 15.23
N GLU A 265 -8.92 8.90 14.54
CA GLU A 265 -9.15 8.13 13.31
C GLU A 265 -10.22 7.08 13.40
N ASP A 266 -9.97 6.10 14.25
CA ASP A 266 -10.87 4.98 14.41
C ASP A 266 -12.21 5.55 14.95
N LEU A 267 -12.16 6.59 15.79
CA LEU A 267 -13.36 7.31 16.23
C LEU A 267 -14.08 8.03 15.08
N TRP A 268 -13.38 8.76 14.21
CA TRP A 268 -14.00 9.46 13.07
C TRP A 268 -14.52 8.50 12.00
N MET A 269 -13.83 7.40 11.75
CA MET A 269 -14.27 6.35 10.84
C MET A 269 -15.53 5.68 11.40
N VAL A 270 -15.54 5.33 12.69
CA VAL A 270 -16.73 4.76 13.35
C VAL A 270 -17.90 5.75 13.39
N MET A 271 -17.65 7.04 13.66
CA MET A 271 -18.69 8.04 13.86
C MET A 271 -19.21 8.64 12.55
N TYR A 272 -18.33 8.88 11.58
CA TYR A 272 -18.61 9.68 10.40
C TYR A 272 -18.29 8.97 9.08
N ASN A 273 -17.68 7.78 9.10
CA ASN A 273 -17.17 7.10 7.91
C ASN A 273 -16.21 7.98 7.08
N VAL A 274 -15.45 8.85 7.74
CA VAL A 274 -14.50 9.79 7.10
C VAL A 274 -13.11 9.69 7.76
N TYR A 275 -12.10 10.04 6.97
CA TYR A 275 -10.80 9.39 6.78
C TYR A 275 -9.62 9.98 7.61
N ASN A 276 -8.53 9.21 7.82
CA ASN A 276 -7.21 9.76 8.20
C ASN A 276 -5.95 8.91 7.82
N GLU A 277 -4.78 9.52 8.05
CA GLU A 277 -3.36 9.18 7.81
C GLU A 277 -2.88 7.78 8.21
N SER A 278 -2.45 6.98 7.22
CA SER A 278 -1.59 5.81 7.46
C SER A 278 -0.11 6.03 7.14
N VAL A 279 0.25 7.12 6.44
CA VAL A 279 1.66 7.45 6.12
C VAL A 279 1.90 8.97 6.19
N PRO A 280 2.62 9.48 7.22
CA PRO A 280 2.68 10.91 7.53
C PRO A 280 3.57 11.74 6.57
N MET A 281 4.25 11.08 5.62
CA MET A 281 4.99 11.74 4.55
C MET A 281 4.97 10.90 3.27
N LYS A 282 4.20 11.35 2.27
CA LYS A 282 4.09 10.74 0.93
C LYS A 282 5.23 11.20 0.02
N ILE A 283 6.45 11.23 0.56
CA ILE A 283 7.67 11.70 -0.11
C ILE A 283 8.04 10.87 -1.34
N ASN A 284 7.39 9.71 -1.50
CA ASN A 284 7.57 8.81 -2.63
C ASN A 284 6.51 8.98 -3.72
N HIS A 285 5.41 9.69 -3.45
CA HIS A 285 4.23 9.74 -4.35
C HIS A 285 3.83 11.14 -4.74
N LEU A 286 4.01 12.09 -3.82
CA LEU A 286 3.53 13.46 -3.98
C LEU A 286 4.70 14.41 -4.16
N THR A 287 5.31 14.32 -5.34
CA THR A 287 6.36 15.22 -5.82
C THR A 287 5.91 15.90 -7.11
N PRO A 288 6.57 17.00 -7.54
CA PRO A 288 6.23 17.64 -8.80
C PRO A 288 6.24 16.67 -9.99
N GLU A 289 7.12 15.67 -9.94
CA GLU A 289 7.36 14.70 -11.01
C GLU A 289 6.43 13.47 -10.97
N THR A 290 5.69 13.23 -9.87
CA THR A 290 4.90 12.00 -9.68
C THR A 290 3.41 12.26 -9.41
N ALA A 291 3.08 13.37 -8.74
CA ALA A 291 1.76 13.59 -8.16
C ALA A 291 0.61 13.70 -9.18
N HIS A 292 0.93 14.00 -10.44
CA HIS A 292 -0.04 14.24 -11.50
C HIS A 292 0.18 13.37 -12.74
N GLU A 293 1.08 12.39 -12.64
CA GLU A 293 1.33 11.43 -13.72
C GLU A 293 0.21 10.40 -13.79
N ALA A 294 -0.09 9.94 -15.01
CA ALA A 294 -1.10 8.92 -15.25
C ALA A 294 -0.78 8.13 -16.51
N ASP A 295 -1.04 6.82 -16.47
CA ASP A 295 -0.98 5.94 -17.64
C ASP A 295 -2.19 5.01 -17.57
N GLN A 296 -2.67 4.56 -18.74
CA GLN A 296 -3.75 3.58 -18.82
C GLN A 296 -3.22 2.16 -18.58
N ASP A 297 -1.94 1.89 -18.82
CA ASP A 297 -1.28 0.64 -18.43
C ASP A 297 -1.01 0.64 -16.92
N TRP A 298 -1.62 -0.28 -16.18
CA TRP A 298 -1.49 -0.34 -14.72
C TRP A 298 -0.03 -0.43 -14.28
N TYR A 299 0.81 -1.23 -14.95
CA TYR A 299 2.20 -1.42 -14.54
C TYR A 299 3.03 -0.15 -14.76
N LYS A 300 2.80 0.57 -15.87
CA LYS A 300 3.47 1.85 -16.11
C LYS A 300 2.98 2.90 -15.13
N HIS A 301 1.68 2.95 -14.87
CA HIS A 301 1.08 3.86 -13.91
C HIS A 301 1.73 3.73 -12.53
N GLN A 302 1.86 2.50 -11.99
CA GLN A 302 2.53 2.26 -10.71
C GLN A 302 3.98 2.76 -10.66
N VAL A 303 4.70 2.77 -11.79
CA VAL A 303 6.08 3.25 -11.87
C VAL A 303 6.13 4.77 -11.88
N ILE A 304 5.35 5.42 -12.74
CA ILE A 304 5.48 6.87 -12.97
C ILE A 304 4.87 7.72 -11.85
N THR A 305 3.96 7.15 -11.05
CA THR A 305 3.33 7.82 -9.89
C THR A 305 4.12 7.65 -8.59
N ALA A 306 5.23 6.92 -8.62
CA ALA A 306 6.10 6.71 -7.46
C ALA A 306 7.55 7.09 -7.77
N GLN A 307 8.34 7.32 -6.73
CA GLN A 307 9.79 7.45 -6.79
C GLN A 307 10.46 6.65 -5.68
N ASP A 308 11.65 6.15 -5.97
CA ASP A 308 12.55 5.60 -4.96
C ASP A 308 13.40 6.70 -4.31
N PHE A 309 13.91 6.45 -3.11
CA PHE A 309 14.92 7.31 -2.51
C PHE A 309 15.99 6.51 -1.78
N GLY A 310 17.21 7.04 -1.74
CA GLY A 310 18.28 6.44 -0.93
C GLY A 310 18.54 4.97 -1.25
N VAL A 311 18.44 4.60 -2.53
CA VAL A 311 18.71 3.24 -3.02
C VAL A 311 20.08 2.78 -2.48
N ALA A 312 20.16 1.53 -2.05
CA ALA A 312 21.29 0.91 -1.36
C ALA A 312 21.64 1.46 0.05
N SER A 313 20.95 2.49 0.57
CA SER A 313 21.15 2.96 1.94
C SER A 313 20.46 2.04 2.95
N ARG A 314 21.25 1.39 3.81
CA ARG A 314 20.73 0.59 4.94
C ARG A 314 19.94 1.45 5.93
N PHE A 315 20.36 2.71 6.12
CA PHE A 315 19.64 3.64 6.96
C PHE A 315 18.25 3.94 6.39
N CYS A 316 18.15 4.31 5.11
CA CYS A 316 16.85 4.57 4.48
C CYS A 316 15.97 3.32 4.49
N PHE A 317 16.54 2.17 4.14
CA PHE A 317 15.83 0.89 4.16
C PHE A 317 15.22 0.55 5.52
N LEU A 318 16.02 0.63 6.59
CA LEU A 318 15.55 0.30 7.94
C LEU A 318 14.53 1.33 8.44
N MET A 319 14.83 2.63 8.28
CA MET A 319 13.97 3.71 8.77
C MET A 319 12.66 3.83 8.01
N SER A 320 12.58 3.34 6.78
CA SER A 320 11.36 3.37 5.97
C SER A 320 10.66 2.00 5.88
N GLY A 321 11.19 0.94 6.48
CA GLY A 321 10.70 -0.44 6.28
C GLY A 321 10.64 -0.84 4.80
N GLY A 322 11.66 -0.43 4.02
CA GLY A 322 11.73 -0.70 2.58
C GLY A 322 10.88 0.20 1.67
N LEU A 323 10.08 1.12 2.21
CA LEU A 323 9.37 2.15 1.42
C LEU A 323 10.30 3.04 0.57
N ASN A 324 11.60 3.05 0.84
CA ASN A 324 12.58 3.70 -0.01
C ASN A 324 12.72 3.04 -1.42
N TYR A 325 12.11 1.87 -1.60
CA TYR A 325 11.91 1.14 -2.86
C TYR A 325 10.43 1.12 -3.28
N GLN A 326 9.78 2.29 -3.26
CA GLN A 326 8.34 2.43 -3.44
C GLN A 326 7.85 1.87 -4.77
N VAL A 327 8.61 2.06 -5.85
CA VAL A 327 8.18 1.64 -7.19
C VAL A 327 7.98 0.13 -7.25
N VAL A 328 8.94 -0.64 -6.73
CA VAL A 328 8.85 -2.11 -6.72
C VAL A 328 7.76 -2.58 -5.75
N HIS A 329 7.62 -1.91 -4.61
CA HIS A 329 6.57 -2.18 -3.63
C HIS A 329 5.17 -2.04 -4.25
N HIS A 330 4.95 -1.01 -5.05
CA HIS A 330 3.69 -0.77 -5.76
C HIS A 330 3.38 -1.82 -6.82
N LEU A 331 4.39 -2.25 -7.58
CA LEU A 331 4.25 -3.30 -8.58
C LEU A 331 3.95 -4.68 -7.96
N PHE A 332 4.49 -4.96 -6.77
CA PHE A 332 4.41 -6.27 -6.12
C PHE A 332 4.16 -6.15 -4.61
N PRO A 333 2.99 -5.64 -4.17
CA PRO A 333 2.74 -5.32 -2.77
C PRO A 333 2.84 -6.53 -1.85
N THR A 334 2.53 -7.73 -2.36
CA THR A 334 2.59 -8.97 -1.57
C THR A 334 4.00 -9.57 -1.42
N VAL A 335 5.04 -8.93 -1.97
CA VAL A 335 6.44 -9.33 -1.83
C VAL A 335 7.05 -8.67 -0.59
N ASN A 336 7.74 -9.44 0.25
CA ASN A 336 8.38 -8.89 1.43
C ASN A 336 9.45 -7.86 1.06
N HIS A 337 9.49 -6.71 1.75
CA HIS A 337 10.33 -5.61 1.31
C HIS A 337 11.84 -5.92 1.32
N CYS A 338 12.28 -6.96 2.05
CA CYS A 338 13.68 -7.40 2.04
C CYS A 338 14.17 -7.83 0.64
N HIS A 339 13.26 -8.20 -0.26
CA HIS A 339 13.58 -8.57 -1.65
C HIS A 339 13.69 -7.36 -2.58
N LEU A 340 13.11 -6.21 -2.23
CA LEU A 340 13.02 -5.05 -3.13
C LEU A 340 14.40 -4.54 -3.53
N VAL A 341 15.39 -4.62 -2.64
CA VAL A 341 16.80 -4.27 -2.93
C VAL A 341 17.34 -5.05 -4.14
N LYS A 342 16.95 -6.32 -4.31
CA LYS A 342 17.39 -7.16 -5.42
C LYS A 342 16.52 -7.01 -6.66
N LEU A 343 15.24 -6.68 -6.48
CA LEU A 343 14.30 -6.49 -7.57
C LEU A 343 14.41 -5.11 -8.23
N GLN A 344 14.73 -4.05 -7.47
CA GLN A 344 14.89 -2.68 -7.95
C GLN A 344 15.74 -2.58 -9.23
N PRO A 345 16.96 -3.13 -9.31
CA PRO A 345 17.77 -3.03 -10.52
C PRO A 345 17.18 -3.81 -11.70
N ILE A 346 16.39 -4.86 -11.46
CA ILE A 346 15.68 -5.59 -12.52
C ILE A 346 14.57 -4.70 -13.10
N VAL A 347 13.76 -4.11 -12.22
CA VAL A 347 12.67 -3.21 -12.61
C VAL A 347 13.20 -1.99 -13.33
N ALA A 348 14.23 -1.32 -12.81
CA ALA A 348 14.81 -0.13 -13.43
C ALA A 348 15.31 -0.40 -14.87
N ARG A 349 16.00 -1.52 -15.11
CA ARG A 349 16.44 -1.91 -16.46
C ARG A 349 15.26 -2.19 -17.40
N LEU A 350 14.18 -2.76 -16.89
CA LEU A 350 12.97 -3.01 -17.69
C LEU A 350 12.24 -1.71 -18.00
N CYS A 351 12.22 -0.75 -17.08
CA CYS A 351 11.68 0.57 -17.31
C CYS A 351 12.44 1.28 -18.44
N GLU A 352 13.78 1.29 -18.37
CA GLU A 352 14.65 1.83 -19.43
C GLU A 352 14.37 1.17 -20.79
N LYS A 353 14.32 -0.18 -20.83
CA LYS A 353 14.06 -0.94 -22.06
C LYS A 353 12.71 -0.60 -22.72
N HIS A 354 11.68 -0.29 -21.93
CA HIS A 354 10.32 -0.04 -22.42
C HIS A 354 9.96 1.46 -22.45
N GLY A 355 10.92 2.36 -22.23
CA GLY A 355 10.70 3.81 -22.24
C GLY A 355 9.78 4.30 -21.11
N VAL A 356 9.76 3.60 -19.97
CA VAL A 356 9.03 4.01 -18.77
C VAL A 356 10.00 4.77 -17.86
N GLU A 357 9.64 6.00 -17.48
CA GLU A 357 10.51 6.82 -16.65
C GLU A 357 10.57 6.28 -15.21
N TYR A 358 11.77 5.88 -14.77
CA TYR A 358 12.01 5.41 -13.40
C TYR A 358 12.58 6.54 -12.54
N LYS A 359 11.81 7.03 -11.57
CA LYS A 359 12.19 8.18 -10.73
C LYS A 359 12.90 7.72 -9.46
N GLN A 360 14.03 8.35 -9.17
CA GLN A 360 14.80 8.09 -7.94
C GLN A 360 15.53 9.34 -7.45
N VAL A 361 15.63 9.50 -6.13
CA VAL A 361 16.37 10.60 -5.48
C VAL A 361 17.38 10.10 -4.45
N ALA A 362 18.35 10.94 -4.09
CA ALA A 362 19.52 10.52 -3.32
C ALA A 362 19.23 10.00 -1.89
N GLY A 363 18.10 10.37 -1.27
CA GLY A 363 17.76 9.99 0.10
C GLY A 363 16.68 10.88 0.70
N TYR A 364 16.45 10.75 2.01
CA TYR A 364 15.40 11.50 2.72
C TYR A 364 15.43 13.01 2.47
N ALA A 365 16.61 13.64 2.54
CA ALA A 365 16.71 15.09 2.34
C ALA A 365 16.21 15.52 0.95
N ALA A 366 16.56 14.76 -0.09
CA ALA A 366 16.12 15.04 -1.45
C ALA A 366 14.61 14.75 -1.62
N ALA A 367 14.12 13.63 -1.07
CA ALA A 367 12.71 13.25 -1.14
C ALA A 367 11.80 14.24 -0.38
N ILE A 368 12.20 14.67 0.83
CA ILE A 368 11.51 15.69 1.62
C ILE A 368 11.51 17.03 0.87
N LYS A 369 12.64 17.42 0.26
CA LYS A 369 12.73 18.66 -0.53
C LYS A 369 11.78 18.62 -1.73
N ALA A 370 11.72 17.51 -2.46
CA ALA A 370 10.80 17.34 -3.59
C ALA A 370 9.33 17.42 -3.14
N HIS A 371 8.97 16.70 -2.07
CA HIS A 371 7.62 16.76 -1.51
C HIS A 371 7.24 18.14 -0.98
N HIS A 372 8.19 18.84 -0.33
CA HIS A 372 7.96 20.21 0.12
C HIS A 372 7.76 21.16 -1.06
N ALA A 373 8.54 21.03 -2.13
CA ALA A 373 8.34 21.81 -3.35
C ALA A 373 6.95 21.58 -3.96
N HIS A 374 6.49 20.33 -4.04
CA HIS A 374 5.12 20.00 -4.45
C HIS A 374 4.07 20.67 -3.55
N THR A 375 4.25 20.55 -2.24
CA THR A 375 3.35 21.13 -1.24
C THR A 375 3.31 22.66 -1.35
N VAL A 376 4.43 23.32 -1.64
CA VAL A 376 4.50 24.76 -1.94
C VAL A 376 3.70 25.08 -3.21
N ASN A 377 3.88 24.32 -4.29
CA ASN A 377 3.12 24.52 -5.53
C ASN A 377 1.61 24.39 -5.29
N MET A 378 1.21 23.45 -4.45
CA MET A 378 -0.20 23.26 -4.11
C MET A 378 -0.76 24.33 -3.14
N SER A 379 0.10 25.16 -2.53
CA SER A 379 -0.35 26.23 -1.63
C SER A 379 -0.97 27.43 -2.34
N PHE A 380 -0.69 27.59 -3.63
CA PHE A 380 -1.21 28.69 -4.45
C PHE A 380 -2.64 28.41 -4.90
N LYS A 381 -3.42 29.48 -5.00
CA LYS A 381 -4.77 29.42 -5.54
C LYS A 381 -4.69 29.18 -7.04
N ASP A 382 -5.58 28.35 -7.56
CA ASP A 382 -5.65 28.10 -9.00
C ASP A 382 -5.87 29.43 -9.73
N ASN A 383 -4.95 29.77 -10.67
CA ASN A 383 -4.84 31.03 -11.44
C ASN A 383 -3.94 32.15 -10.87
N GLU A 384 -3.11 31.90 -9.86
CA GLU A 384 -2.08 32.86 -9.38
C GLU A 384 -0.63 32.50 -9.81
N ASN A 385 -0.47 31.62 -10.83
CA ASN A 385 0.84 31.25 -11.38
C ASN A 385 1.38 32.23 -12.41
#